data_AF-A0A1X4HSV6-F1
#
_entry.id   AF-A0A1X4HSV6-F1
#
_cell.length_a   1.000
_cell.length_b   1.000
_cell.length_c   1.000
_cell.angle_alpha   90.00
_cell.angle_beta   90.00
_cell.angle_gamma   90.00
#
_symmetry.space_group_name_H-M   'P 1'
#
loop_
_entity.id
_entity.type
_entity.pdbx_description
1 polymer ?
#
loop_
_entity_poly.entity_id
_entity_poly.type
_entity_poly.pdbx_seq_one_letter_code
_entity_poly.pdbx_strand_id
1 'polypeptide(L)'
;MEYVVAVNNADEARTVGVPTYSAGMDFRGVYGSSARVRSGADRKVRVEVPPLSAVVLKAARPLATPATRPSVSVRAPEAGATGDVEVSAEVDGGGLDRVVFAAQVGDGPWRTLGSA
;
A
#
# COMPACT_ATOMS: atom_id res chain seq x y z
N MET A 1 -3.76 10.56 -1.28
CA MET A 1 -2.55 11.28 -1.73
C MET A 1 -1.34 10.46 -1.32
N GLU A 2 -0.34 10.32 -2.18
CA GLU A 2 0.86 9.54 -1.90
C GLU A 2 2.00 10.42 -1.37
N TYR A 3 2.73 9.93 -0.37
CA TYR A 3 3.92 10.56 0.19
C TYR A 3 5.05 9.53 0.27
N VAL A 4 6.26 9.98 -0.05
CA VAL A 4 7.49 9.22 0.18
C VAL A 4 8.21 9.86 1.35
N VAL A 5 8.47 9.07 2.40
CA VAL A 5 9.21 9.48 3.59
C VAL A 5 10.46 8.63 3.68
N ALA A 6 11.63 9.26 3.71
CA ALA A 6 12.91 8.59 3.87
C ALA A 6 13.68 9.25 5.02
N VAL A 7 14.25 8.43 5.89
CA VAL A 7 15.00 8.88 7.07
C VAL A 7 16.39 8.24 7.00
N ASN A 8 17.41 9.02 7.32
CA ASN A 8 18.79 8.58 7.35
C ASN A 8 19.41 8.86 8.71
N ASN A 9 19.70 7.79 9.44
CA ASN A 9 20.36 7.85 10.76
C ASN A 9 21.89 7.66 10.66
N ALA A 10 22.46 7.60 9.45
CA ALA A 10 23.90 7.63 9.25
C ALA A 10 24.44 9.07 9.31
N ASP A 11 25.73 9.21 9.61
CA ASP A 11 26.49 10.45 9.59
C ASP A 11 26.96 10.86 8.18
N GLU A 12 26.65 10.05 7.16
CA GLU A 12 26.87 10.33 5.74
C GLU A 12 25.58 10.32 4.93
N ALA A 13 25.55 11.03 3.79
CA ALA A 13 24.40 11.07 2.90
C ALA A 13 24.13 9.69 2.29
N ARG A 14 22.84 9.33 2.15
CA ARG A 14 22.41 8.05 1.58
C ARG A 14 21.38 8.26 0.48
N THR A 15 21.48 7.47 -0.59
CA THR A 15 20.45 7.42 -1.62
C THR A 15 19.72 6.08 -1.57
N VAL A 16 18.39 6.12 -1.58
CA VAL A 16 17.54 4.93 -1.55
C VAL A 16 16.48 4.99 -2.65
N GLY A 17 16.20 3.84 -3.27
CA GLY A 17 15.06 3.68 -4.18
C GLY A 17 13.82 3.28 -3.39
N VAL A 18 12.88 4.20 -3.21
CA VAL A 18 11.64 3.95 -2.48
C VAL A 18 10.54 3.52 -3.45
N PRO A 19 9.86 2.38 -3.20
CA PRO A 19 8.69 1.98 -3.97
C PRO A 19 7.56 3.01 -3.88
N THR A 20 6.80 3.13 -4.95
CA THR A 20 5.62 3.99 -5.09
C THR A 20 4.50 3.20 -5.75
N TYR A 21 3.26 3.65 -5.60
CA TYR A 21 2.10 3.11 -6.31
C TYR A 21 2.01 3.66 -7.73
N SER A 22 2.50 4.88 -7.94
CA SER A 22 2.34 5.59 -9.20
C SER A 22 3.60 5.47 -10.08
N ALA A 23 3.47 5.03 -11.34
CA ALA A 23 4.54 5.15 -12.33
C ALA A 23 4.49 6.52 -13.01
N GLY A 24 5.64 7.15 -13.28
CA GLY A 24 5.69 8.43 -13.98
C GLY A 24 5.00 9.59 -13.22
N MET A 25 4.89 9.51 -11.90
CA MET A 25 4.31 10.55 -11.06
C MET A 25 5.39 11.53 -10.63
N ASP A 26 5.10 12.82 -10.74
CA ASP A 26 5.99 13.86 -10.23
C ASP A 26 5.80 13.99 -8.71
N PHE A 27 6.91 14.09 -7.99
CA PHE A 27 6.98 14.32 -6.55
C PHE A 27 7.75 15.61 -6.26
N ARG A 28 7.27 16.37 -5.28
CA ARG A 28 7.93 17.58 -4.79
C ARG A 28 8.27 17.45 -3.32
N GLY A 29 9.48 17.88 -2.95
CA GLY A 29 9.90 18.01 -1.57
C GLY A 29 9.00 18.97 -0.78
N VAL A 30 8.51 18.49 0.36
CA VAL A 30 7.71 19.25 1.33
C VAL A 30 8.39 19.36 2.69
N TYR A 31 9.43 18.56 2.94
CA TYR A 31 10.27 18.63 4.13
C TYR A 31 11.68 18.11 3.82
N GLY A 32 12.71 18.74 4.40
CA GLY A 32 14.11 18.32 4.30
C GLY A 32 14.74 18.40 2.92
N SER A 33 13.98 18.74 1.88
CA SER A 33 14.43 18.86 0.50
C SER A 33 13.48 19.74 -0.31
N SER A 34 14.01 20.41 -1.33
CA SER A 34 13.25 21.11 -2.38
C SER A 34 13.21 20.33 -3.70
N ALA A 35 13.68 19.07 -3.69
CA ALA A 35 13.82 18.24 -4.88
C ALA A 35 12.50 18.08 -5.65
N ARG A 36 12.64 17.95 -6.96
CA ARG A 36 11.58 17.54 -7.88
C ARG A 36 12.06 16.29 -8.59
N VAL A 37 11.37 15.19 -8.36
CA VAL A 37 11.72 13.88 -8.89
C VAL A 37 10.49 13.24 -9.49
N ARG A 38 10.70 12.28 -10.40
CA ARG A 38 9.63 11.55 -11.04
C ARG A 38 9.80 10.07 -10.76
N SER A 39 8.73 9.37 -10.42
CA SER A 39 8.80 7.92 -10.27
C SER A 39 9.05 7.25 -11.62
N GLY A 40 9.91 6.24 -11.61
CA GLY A 40 10.23 5.46 -12.80
C GLY A 40 9.07 4.58 -13.28
N ALA A 41 9.27 3.93 -14.43
CA ALA A 41 8.37 2.89 -14.92
C ALA A 41 8.33 1.67 -13.99
N ASP A 42 9.40 1.45 -13.23
CA ASP A 42 9.52 0.46 -12.15
C ASP A 42 8.78 0.87 -10.86
N ARG A 43 8.07 2.00 -10.89
CA ARG A 43 7.39 2.60 -9.74
C ARG A 43 8.31 2.87 -8.56
N LYS A 44 9.54 3.32 -8.81
CA LYS A 44 10.44 3.78 -7.73
C LYS A 44 10.83 5.23 -7.88
N VAL A 45 11.07 5.88 -6.75
CA VAL A 45 11.70 7.21 -6.68
C VAL A 45 13.04 7.05 -5.98
N ARG A 46 14.13 7.57 -6.58
CA ARG A 46 15.40 7.73 -5.87
C ARG A 46 15.34 8.97 -4.98
N VAL A 47 15.65 8.79 -3.70
CA VAL A 47 15.68 9.85 -2.71
C VAL A 47 17.07 9.88 -2.09
N GLU A 48 17.76 11.00 -2.24
CA GLU A 48 18.94 11.32 -1.45
C GLU A 48 18.50 11.95 -0.12
N VAL A 49 19.02 11.43 0.98
CA VAL A 49 18.72 11.89 2.34
C VAL A 49 20.04 12.29 3.00
N PRO A 50 20.21 13.58 3.38
CA PRO A 50 21.41 14.04 4.09
C PRO A 50 21.67 13.28 5.40
N PRO A 51 22.88 13.38 5.98
CA PRO A 51 23.18 12.80 7.28
C PRO A 51 22.17 13.19 8.36
N LEU A 52 21.83 12.25 9.23
CA LEU A 52 21.00 12.47 10.43
C LEU A 52 19.71 13.28 10.15
N SER A 53 19.04 13.00 9.04
CA SER A 53 17.93 13.82 8.55
C SER A 53 16.78 12.99 7.96
N ALA A 54 15.70 13.68 7.61
CA ALA A 54 14.58 13.09 6.89
C ALA A 54 14.17 13.95 5.69
N VAL A 55 13.73 13.29 4.62
CA VAL A 55 13.15 13.92 3.43
C VAL A 55 11.73 13.41 3.25
N VAL A 56 10.80 14.34 3.00
CA VAL A 56 9.41 14.02 2.63
C VAL A 56 9.11 14.60 1.27
N LEU A 57 8.66 13.73 0.37
CA LEU A 57 8.20 14.09 -0.96
C LEU A 57 6.70 13.83 -1.08
N LYS A 58 5.96 14.75 -1.68
CA LYS A 58 4.52 14.65 -1.94
C LYS A 58 4.27 14.45 -3.43
N ALA A 59 3.43 13.48 -3.78
CA ALA A 59 2.96 13.30 -5.16
C ALA A 59 2.17 14.53 -5.64
N ALA A 60 2.36 14.91 -6.90
CA ALA A 60 1.71 16.07 -7.50
C ALA A 60 0.19 15.90 -7.68
N ARG A 61 -0.30 14.65 -7.70
CA ARG A 61 -1.72 14.32 -7.92
C ARG A 61 -2.16 13.15 -7.02
N PRO A 62 -3.48 12.97 -6.80
CA PRO A 62 -4.00 11.75 -6.21
C PRO A 62 -3.57 10.50 -6.97
N LEU A 63 -3.60 9.35 -6.30
CA LEU A 63 -3.46 8.05 -6.97
C LEU A 63 -4.56 7.92 -8.03
N ALA A 64 -4.19 7.34 -9.16
CA ALA A 64 -5.16 7.00 -10.18
C ALA A 64 -6.18 6.00 -9.61
N THR A 65 -7.43 6.15 -10.02
CA THR A 65 -8.45 5.12 -9.75
C THR A 65 -8.02 3.82 -10.41
N PRO A 66 -8.17 2.66 -9.75
CA PRO A 66 -7.91 1.37 -10.37
C PRO A 66 -8.64 1.24 -11.71
N ALA A 67 -7.90 0.82 -12.74
CA ALA A 67 -8.46 0.63 -14.08
C ALA A 67 -9.32 -0.64 -14.18
N THR A 68 -9.07 -1.61 -13.29
CA THR A 68 -9.81 -2.87 -13.21
C THR A 68 -10.66 -2.88 -11.95
N ARG A 69 -11.89 -3.36 -12.09
CA ARG A 69 -12.75 -3.64 -10.95
C ARG A 69 -12.13 -4.81 -10.15
N PRO A 70 -12.10 -4.75 -8.80
CA PRO A 70 -11.64 -5.87 -8.01
C PRO A 70 -12.56 -7.09 -8.18
N SER A 71 -11.96 -8.27 -8.25
CA SER A 71 -12.62 -9.56 -8.14
C SER A 71 -12.14 -10.27 -6.90
N VAL A 72 -13.04 -10.99 -6.22
CA VAL A 72 -12.75 -11.70 -4.98
C VAL A 72 -13.06 -13.18 -5.16
N SER A 73 -12.11 -14.05 -4.83
CA SER A 73 -12.33 -15.47 -4.67
C SER A 73 -12.16 -15.83 -3.19
N VAL A 74 -13.15 -16.52 -2.61
CA VAL A 74 -13.12 -16.92 -1.19
C VAL A 74 -12.85 -18.41 -1.11
N ARG A 75 -11.89 -18.81 -0.28
CA ARG A 75 -11.64 -20.20 0.08
C ARG A 75 -12.24 -20.46 1.45
N ALA A 76 -13.30 -21.26 1.47
CA ALA A 76 -13.94 -21.71 2.69
C ALA A 76 -13.18 -22.90 3.30
N PRO A 77 -13.24 -23.08 4.63
CA PRO A 77 -12.82 -24.31 5.29
C PRO A 77 -13.56 -25.54 4.75
N GLU A 78 -12.99 -26.71 4.98
CA GLU A 78 -13.67 -27.98 4.71
C GLU A 78 -14.99 -28.09 5.48
N ALA A 79 -15.99 -28.74 4.86
CA ALA A 79 -17.27 -28.97 5.50
C ALA A 79 -17.10 -29.79 6.79
N GLY A 80 -17.59 -29.26 7.91
CA GLY A 80 -17.46 -29.90 9.22
C GLY A 80 -16.13 -29.65 9.95
N ALA A 81 -15.27 -28.75 9.44
CA ALA A 81 -14.07 -28.33 10.15
C ALA A 81 -14.41 -27.73 11.54
N THR A 82 -13.61 -28.08 12.55
CA THR A 82 -13.77 -27.61 13.94
C THR A 82 -12.44 -27.12 14.51
N GLY A 83 -12.49 -26.28 15.55
CA GLY A 83 -11.31 -25.61 16.10
C GLY A 83 -10.96 -24.33 15.34
N ASP A 84 -9.67 -24.00 15.28
CA ASP A 84 -9.16 -22.87 14.49
C ASP A 84 -9.16 -23.25 13.00
N VAL A 85 -9.93 -22.51 12.21
CA VAL A 85 -10.08 -22.74 10.77
C VAL A 85 -9.70 -21.48 10.00
N GLU A 86 -9.02 -21.66 8.88
CA GLU A 86 -8.62 -20.55 8.01
C GLU A 86 -9.73 -20.25 6.99
N VAL A 87 -10.07 -18.97 6.87
CA VAL A 87 -10.81 -18.43 5.72
C VAL A 87 -9.85 -17.49 5.00
N SER A 88 -9.63 -17.72 3.72
CA SER A 88 -8.79 -16.84 2.90
C SER A 88 -9.56 -16.27 1.73
N ALA A 89 -9.09 -15.12 1.24
CA ALA A 89 -9.62 -14.48 0.05
C ALA A 89 -8.45 -14.03 -0.82
N GLU A 90 -8.52 -14.34 -2.11
CA GLU A 90 -7.65 -13.75 -3.11
C GLU A 90 -8.41 -12.58 -3.73
N VAL A 91 -7.75 -11.42 -3.78
CA VAL A 91 -8.30 -10.21 -4.40
C VAL A 91 -7.40 -9.85 -5.57
N ASP A 92 -7.99 -9.88 -6.76
CA ASP A 92 -7.33 -9.53 -8.00
C ASP A 92 -7.95 -8.26 -8.60
N GLY A 93 -7.14 -7.52 -9.35
CA GLY A 93 -7.54 -6.18 -9.80
C GLY A 93 -7.74 -5.24 -8.62
N GLY A 94 -8.27 -4.05 -8.86
CA GLY A 94 -8.29 -3.03 -7.81
C GLY A 94 -6.92 -2.39 -7.61
N GLY A 95 -6.74 -1.75 -6.46
CA GLY A 95 -5.55 -0.93 -6.19
C GLY A 95 -5.10 -1.11 -4.75
N LEU A 96 -5.39 -0.13 -3.91
CA LEU A 96 -5.28 -0.30 -2.46
C LEU A 96 -6.57 -0.93 -1.97
N ASP A 97 -6.55 -2.24 -1.79
CA ASP A 97 -7.71 -2.99 -1.33
C ASP A 97 -7.71 -3.13 0.19
N ARG A 98 -8.90 -3.18 0.76
CA ARG A 98 -9.15 -3.55 2.15
C ARG A 98 -10.13 -4.70 2.15
N VAL A 99 -9.75 -5.81 2.78
CA VAL A 99 -10.60 -7.01 2.83
C VAL A 99 -11.28 -7.08 4.18
N VAL A 100 -12.58 -7.39 4.19
CA VAL A 100 -13.36 -7.59 5.43
C VAL A 100 -13.98 -8.97 5.37
N PHE A 101 -13.69 -9.79 6.38
CA PHE A 101 -14.31 -11.10 6.53
C PHE A 101 -15.52 -10.98 7.44
N ALA A 102 -16.64 -11.57 7.02
CA ALA A 102 -17.83 -11.71 7.84
C ALA A 102 -18.40 -13.12 7.68
N ALA A 103 -19.04 -13.62 8.73
CA ALA A 103 -19.72 -14.91 8.72
C ALA A 103 -21.15 -14.77 9.22
N GLN A 104 -22.01 -15.67 8.74
CA GLN A 104 -23.40 -15.80 9.14
C GLN A 104 -23.67 -17.26 9.51
N VAL A 105 -24.47 -17.48 10.56
CA VAL A 105 -24.92 -18.82 10.96
C VAL A 105 -26.42 -18.90 10.75
N GLY A 106 -26.86 -19.81 9.87
CA GLY A 106 -28.26 -19.90 9.43
C GLY A 106 -28.76 -18.55 8.91
N ASP A 107 -29.96 -18.16 9.32
CA ASP A 107 -30.57 -16.87 8.95
C ASP A 107 -30.30 -15.74 9.97
N GLY A 108 -29.31 -15.92 10.85
CA GLY A 108 -28.92 -14.91 11.84
C GLY A 108 -28.26 -13.67 11.23
N PRO A 109 -27.87 -12.66 12.02
CA PRO A 109 -27.15 -11.50 11.50
C PRO A 109 -25.72 -11.85 11.08
N TRP A 110 -25.20 -11.14 10.08
CA TRP A 110 -23.77 -11.18 9.72
C TRP A 110 -22.91 -10.64 10.86
N ARG A 111 -21.80 -11.32 11.12
CA ARG A 111 -20.79 -10.91 12.09
C ARG A 111 -19.45 -10.68 11.41
N THR A 112 -18.90 -9.49 11.54
CA THR A 112 -17.53 -9.19 11.10
C THR A 112 -16.52 -9.96 11.94
N LEU A 113 -15.66 -10.71 11.28
CA LEU A 113 -14.57 -11.49 11.87
C LEU A 113 -13.28 -10.68 11.96
N GLY A 114 -13.05 -9.79 11.00
CA GLY A 114 -11.87 -8.94 10.96
C GLY A 114 -11.68 -8.26 9.60
N SER A 115 -10.61 -7.48 9.49
CA SER A 115 -10.16 -6.91 8.23
C SER A 115 -8.66 -7.08 8.04
N ALA A 116 -8.23 -7.26 6.79
CA ALA A 116 -6.85 -7.30 6.36
C ALA A 116 -6.54 -6.12 5.43
#